data_AF-A0A7S4CJH2-F1
#
_entry.id   AF-A0A7S4CJH2-F1
#
_cell.length_a   1.000
_cell.length_b   1.000
_cell.length_c   1.000
_cell.angle_alpha   90.00
_cell.angle_beta   90.00
_cell.angle_gamma   90.00
#
_symmetry.space_group_name_H-M   'P 1'
#
loop_
_entity.id
_entity.type
_entity.pdbx_description
1 polymer ?
#
loop_
_entity_poly.entity_id
_entity_poly.type
_entity_poly.pdbx_seq_one_letter_code
_entity_poly.pdbx_strand_id
1 'polypeptide(L)'
;TIECPRCQAKTDLGDKGLSGLAKNFTLMDMESLDVNDFSRYTTDMIVEKLAECPICYEPYSSERTAINAGCGHTFCHNCINDVVEKAKSDIFTCPTCNQEFDVSKLELNEELVKTMKAVHLMREHAKSLANES
;
A
#
# COMPACT_ATOMS: atom_id res chain seq x y z
N THR A 1 27.43 6.89 -4.84
CA THR A 1 26.81 7.57 -3.69
C THR A 1 25.86 8.66 -4.16
N ILE A 2 24.67 8.75 -3.57
CA ILE A 2 23.72 9.85 -3.80
C ILE A 2 23.59 10.70 -2.53
N GLU A 3 23.46 12.00 -2.69
CA GLU A 3 23.31 12.95 -1.59
C GLU A 3 21.84 13.36 -1.46
N CYS A 4 21.26 13.18 -0.27
CA CYS A 4 19.91 13.64 0.00
C CYS A 4 19.90 15.18 0.07
N PRO A 5 19.13 15.89 -0.79
CA PRO A 5 19.12 17.36 -0.81
C PRO A 5 18.50 17.98 0.46
N ARG A 6 17.81 17.18 1.28
CA ARG A 6 17.11 17.64 2.48
C ARG A 6 17.94 17.49 3.76
N CYS A 7 18.67 16.39 3.92
CA CYS A 7 19.43 16.10 5.13
C CYS A 7 20.93 15.89 4.89
N GLN A 8 21.39 15.98 3.64
CA GLN A 8 22.79 15.80 3.20
C GLN A 8 23.39 14.42 3.50
N ALA A 9 22.60 13.47 4.00
CA ALA A 9 23.04 12.10 4.19
C ALA A 9 23.48 11.49 2.84
N LYS A 10 24.63 10.82 2.86
CA LYS A 10 25.21 10.15 1.70
C LYS A 10 24.82 8.68 1.73
N THR A 11 24.14 8.21 0.69
CA THR A 11 23.79 6.79 0.55
C THR A 11 24.68 6.17 -0.50
N ASP A 12 25.42 5.12 -0.15
CA ASP A 12 26.18 4.34 -1.12
C ASP A 12 25.28 3.30 -1.79
N LEU A 13 25.28 3.31 -3.12
CA LEU A 13 24.41 2.46 -3.94
C LEU A 13 25.14 1.18 -4.42
N GLY A 14 26.44 1.06 -4.13
CA GLY A 14 27.28 -0.03 -4.60
C GLY A 14 27.35 -0.14 -6.13
N ASP A 15 27.93 -1.22 -6.63
CA ASP A 15 28.25 -1.42 -8.05
C ASP A 15 27.01 -1.53 -8.96
N LYS A 16 25.85 -1.85 -8.38
CA LYS A 16 24.58 -1.97 -9.11
C LYS A 16 23.83 -0.65 -9.22
N GLY A 17 24.30 0.43 -8.57
CA GLY A 17 23.64 1.73 -8.61
C GLY A 17 22.16 1.66 -8.21
N LEU A 18 21.31 2.42 -8.91
CA LEU A 18 19.87 2.47 -8.63
C LEU A 18 19.14 1.13 -8.86
N SER A 19 19.72 0.22 -9.65
CA SER A 19 19.13 -1.10 -9.92
C SER A 19 19.23 -2.07 -8.74
N GLY A 20 20.05 -1.76 -7.73
CA GLY A 20 20.23 -2.54 -6.51
C GLY A 20 19.25 -2.17 -5.39
N LEU A 21 18.44 -1.11 -5.54
CA LEU A 21 17.36 -0.84 -4.59
C LEU A 21 16.28 -1.92 -4.72
N ALA A 22 15.71 -2.34 -3.58
CA ALA A 22 14.49 -3.14 -3.58
C ALA A 22 13.50 -2.47 -4.53
N LYS A 23 13.03 -3.23 -5.52
CA LYS A 23 12.22 -2.74 -6.65
C LYS A 23 10.95 -2.05 -6.14
N ASN A 24 11.01 -0.75 -5.88
CA ASN A 24 9.85 0.14 -5.76
C ASN A 24 9.28 0.47 -7.14
N PHE A 25 9.39 -0.44 -8.12
CA PHE A 25 8.93 -0.20 -9.49
C PHE A 25 7.41 -0.29 -9.63
N THR A 26 6.70 -0.92 -8.69
CA THR A 26 5.23 -0.97 -8.76
C THR A 26 4.55 0.37 -8.51
N LEU A 27 5.25 1.37 -7.96
CA LEU A 27 4.71 2.72 -7.74
C LEU A 27 5.02 3.70 -8.87
N MET A 28 6.10 3.49 -9.64
CA MET A 28 6.37 4.30 -10.85
C MET A 28 5.41 3.98 -12.01
N ASP A 29 4.80 2.80 -11.99
CA ASP A 29 3.82 2.38 -13.00
C ASP A 29 2.41 2.94 -12.73
N MET A 30 2.10 3.45 -11.52
CA MET A 30 0.77 3.97 -11.19
C MET A 30 0.57 5.44 -11.59
N GLU A 31 1.63 6.25 -11.53
CA GLU A 31 1.60 7.66 -11.99
C GLU A 31 1.67 7.76 -13.53
N SER A 32 2.04 6.66 -14.19
CA SER A 32 2.19 6.54 -15.66
C SER A 32 1.12 5.67 -16.33
N LEU A 33 0.01 5.35 -15.65
CA LEU A 33 -1.10 4.57 -16.20
C LEU A 33 -1.78 5.30 -17.37
N ASP A 34 -1.22 5.12 -18.57
CA ASP A 34 -1.99 5.17 -19.80
C ASP A 34 -2.99 4.01 -19.75
N VAL A 35 -4.28 4.32 -19.85
CA VAL A 35 -5.38 3.35 -19.93
C VAL A 35 -5.19 2.30 -21.03
N ASN A 36 -4.29 2.54 -21.99
CA ASN A 36 -3.94 1.60 -23.05
C ASN A 36 -2.95 0.49 -22.65
N ASP A 37 -2.21 0.60 -21.53
CA ASP A 37 -1.23 -0.41 -21.10
C ASP A 37 -1.77 -1.44 -20.08
N PHE A 38 -3.07 -1.36 -19.79
CA PHE A 38 -3.81 -2.34 -18.98
C PHE A 38 -3.76 -3.76 -19.56
N SER A 39 -3.37 -3.91 -20.83
CA SER A 39 -3.18 -5.21 -21.50
C SER A 39 -2.06 -6.07 -20.90
N ARG A 40 -1.14 -5.48 -20.11
CA ARG A 40 0.02 -6.18 -19.54
C ARG A 40 -0.20 -6.69 -18.12
N TYR A 41 -1.22 -6.21 -17.43
CA TYR A 41 -1.50 -6.57 -16.04
C TYR A 41 -2.74 -7.45 -15.99
N THR A 42 -2.66 -8.59 -15.29
CA THR A 42 -3.85 -9.38 -15.02
C THR A 42 -4.68 -8.68 -13.95
N THR A 43 -6.00 -8.85 -14.00
CA THR A 43 -6.92 -8.34 -12.96
C THR A 43 -6.47 -8.75 -11.56
N ASP A 44 -5.96 -9.98 -11.40
CA ASP A 44 -5.43 -10.47 -10.13
C ASP A 44 -4.26 -9.63 -9.60
N MET A 45 -3.33 -9.25 -10.47
CA MET A 45 -2.14 -8.48 -10.08
C MET A 45 -2.50 -7.07 -9.60
N ILE A 46 -3.52 -6.48 -10.22
CA ILE A 46 -4.05 -5.16 -9.84
C ILE A 46 -4.76 -5.25 -8.49
N VAL A 47 -5.61 -6.27 -8.32
CA VAL A 47 -6.33 -6.49 -7.06
C VAL A 47 -5.35 -6.68 -5.90
N GLU A 48 -4.27 -7.45 -6.09
CA GLU A 48 -3.25 -7.63 -5.05
C GLU A 48 -2.63 -6.30 -4.62
N LYS A 49 -2.29 -5.43 -5.58
CA LYS A 49 -1.66 -4.14 -5.25
C LYS A 49 -2.60 -3.15 -4.60
N LEU A 50 -3.85 -3.08 -5.03
CA LEU A 50 -4.86 -2.21 -4.43
C LEU A 50 -5.30 -2.70 -3.03
N ALA A 51 -5.02 -3.96 -2.71
CA ALA A 51 -5.36 -4.62 -1.47
C ALA A 51 -4.24 -4.58 -0.40
N GLU A 52 -3.17 -3.83 -0.63
CA GLU A 52 -2.02 -3.75 0.30
C GLU A 52 -1.96 -2.38 0.98
N CYS A 53 -1.50 -2.37 2.23
CA CYS A 53 -1.19 -1.11 2.92
C CYS A 53 0.01 -0.42 2.26
N PRO A 54 -0.07 0.87 1.90
CA PRO A 54 1.02 1.58 1.22
C PRO A 54 2.25 1.84 2.10
N ILE A 55 2.18 1.54 3.40
CA ILE A 55 3.29 1.73 4.36
C ILE A 55 4.08 0.44 4.57
N CYS A 56 3.39 -0.68 4.84
CA CYS A 56 4.03 -1.97 5.12
C CYS A 56 3.97 -2.97 3.95
N TYR A 57 3.21 -2.64 2.89
CA TYR A 57 3.02 -3.49 1.71
C TYR A 57 2.44 -4.87 2.01
N GLU A 58 1.76 -5.00 3.15
CA GLU A 58 1.04 -6.22 3.52
C GLU A 58 -0.45 -6.14 3.15
N PRO A 59 -1.05 -7.25 2.70
CA PRO A 59 -2.47 -7.30 2.33
C PRO A 59 -3.42 -7.02 3.50
N TYR A 60 -4.53 -6.35 3.23
CA TYR A 60 -5.60 -6.18 4.21
C TYR A 60 -6.30 -7.50 4.52
N SER A 61 -6.67 -7.68 5.79
CA SER A 61 -7.37 -8.86 6.26
C SER A 61 -8.25 -8.53 7.47
N SER A 62 -8.95 -9.52 8.02
CA SER A 62 -9.65 -9.37 9.29
C SER A 62 -8.72 -9.04 10.46
N GLU A 63 -7.45 -9.45 10.39
CA GLU A 63 -6.43 -9.17 11.41
C GLU A 63 -5.67 -7.89 11.10
N ARG A 64 -5.55 -7.54 9.82
CA ARG A 64 -4.91 -6.33 9.31
C ARG A 64 -5.98 -5.41 8.74
N THR A 65 -6.80 -4.87 9.64
CA THR A 65 -7.97 -4.07 9.28
C THR A 65 -7.57 -2.79 8.54
N ALA A 66 -8.34 -2.49 7.50
CA ALA A 66 -8.16 -1.32 6.66
C ALA A 66 -8.84 -0.10 7.28
N ILE A 67 -8.12 1.01 7.45
CA ILE A 67 -8.58 2.26 8.03
C ILE A 67 -8.43 3.36 6.99
N ASN A 68 -9.51 4.06 6.69
CA ASN A 68 -9.53 5.23 5.83
C ASN A 68 -9.16 6.48 6.64
N ALA A 69 -8.23 7.26 6.12
CA ALA A 69 -8.05 8.64 6.55
C ALA A 69 -9.15 9.53 5.92
N GLY A 70 -9.43 10.69 6.53
CA GLY A 70 -10.44 11.63 6.01
C GLY A 70 -10.18 12.19 4.60
N CYS A 71 -9.00 11.93 4.03
CA CYS A 71 -8.65 12.23 2.63
C CYS A 71 -8.98 11.09 1.65
N GLY A 72 -9.43 9.93 2.13
CA GLY A 72 -9.77 8.75 1.32
C GLY A 72 -8.65 7.72 1.15
N HIS A 73 -7.42 7.99 1.58
CA HIS A 73 -6.35 6.98 1.57
C HIS A 73 -6.53 5.96 2.69
N THR A 74 -6.25 4.70 2.37
CA THR A 74 -6.44 3.57 3.27
C THR A 74 -5.10 3.04 3.79
N PHE A 75 -5.02 2.72 5.08
CA PHE A 75 -3.84 2.18 5.74
C PHE A 75 -4.26 1.03 6.65
N CYS A 76 -3.34 0.12 7.01
CA CYS A 76 -3.68 -0.85 8.04
C CYS A 76 -3.67 -0.18 9.42
N HIS A 77 -4.51 -0.67 10.34
CA HIS A 77 -4.65 -0.15 11.70
C HIS A 77 -3.31 0.08 12.41
N ASN A 78 -2.39 -0.89 12.33
CA ASN A 78 -1.09 -0.77 12.98
C ASN A 78 -0.26 0.39 12.40
N CYS A 79 -0.22 0.54 11.07
CA CYS A 79 0.58 1.60 10.46
C CYS A 79 0.00 3.00 10.69
N ILE A 80 -1.33 3.17 10.68
CA ILE A 80 -1.92 4.49 10.95
C ILE A 80 -1.80 4.87 12.43
N ASN A 81 -1.91 3.91 13.36
CA ASN A 81 -1.67 4.17 14.77
C ASN A 81 -0.22 4.53 15.05
N ASP A 82 0.73 3.84 14.41
CA ASP A 82 2.15 4.20 14.46
C ASP A 82 2.41 5.65 14.06
N VAL A 83 1.68 6.16 13.04
CA VAL A 83 1.78 7.57 12.61
C VAL A 83 1.25 8.51 13.69
N VAL A 84 0.11 8.16 14.30
CA VAL A 84 -0.51 8.94 15.38
C VAL A 84 0.38 8.97 16.62
N GLU A 85 0.90 7.82 17.06
CA GLU A 85 1.75 7.70 18.26
C GLU A 85 3.10 8.41 18.11
N LYS A 86 3.66 8.43 16.90
CA LYS A 86 4.95 9.09 16.63
C LYS A 86 4.82 10.60 16.43
N ALA A 87 3.61 11.11 16.23
CA ALA A 87 3.38 12.54 16.10
C ALA A 87 3.61 13.22 17.46
N LYS A 88 4.42 14.28 17.47
CA LYS A 88 4.67 15.11 18.67
C LYS A 88 3.63 16.24 18.83
N SER A 89 2.57 16.21 18.04
CA SER A 89 1.56 17.25 17.89
C SER A 89 0.20 16.65 17.59
N ASP A 90 -0.87 17.41 17.85
CA ASP A 90 -2.26 17.00 17.57
C ASP A 90 -2.66 17.18 16.09
N ILE A 91 -1.72 17.62 15.24
CA ILE A 91 -1.91 17.73 13.79
C ILE A 91 -1.27 16.51 13.13
N PHE A 92 -2.10 15.69 12.47
CA PHE A 92 -1.67 14.49 11.78
C PHE A 92 -1.78 14.68 10.27
N THR A 93 -0.80 14.17 9.52
CA THR A 93 -0.75 14.30 8.07
C THR A 93 -0.80 12.93 7.40
N CYS A 94 -1.61 12.81 6.35
CA CYS A 94 -1.71 11.58 5.57
C CYS A 94 -0.34 11.21 4.97
N PRO A 95 0.19 9.99 5.19
CA PRO A 95 1.46 9.56 4.63
C PRO A 95 1.51 9.54 3.09
N THR A 96 0.36 9.49 2.42
CA THR A 96 0.28 9.40 0.95
C THR A 96 0.15 10.77 0.29
N CYS A 97 -0.70 11.67 0.80
CA CYS A 97 -0.97 12.97 0.17
C CYS A 97 -0.60 14.20 1.02
N ASN A 98 -0.07 14.00 2.22
CA ASN A 98 0.27 15.05 3.20
C ASN A 98 -0.91 15.92 3.68
N GLN A 99 -2.15 15.56 3.33
CA GLN A 99 -3.33 16.28 3.83
C GLN A 99 -3.48 16.08 5.33
N GLU A 100 -3.75 17.17 6.05
CA GLU A 100 -4.04 17.12 7.48
C GLU A 100 -5.37 16.38 7.75
N PHE A 101 -5.39 15.58 8.82
CA PHE A 101 -6.58 14.89 9.28
C PHE A 101 -6.64 14.86 10.80
N ASP A 102 -7.87 14.73 11.31
CA ASP A 102 -8.16 14.49 12.71
C ASP A 102 -8.32 12.99 12.94
N VAL A 103 -7.81 12.47 14.06
CA VAL A 103 -7.95 11.05 14.44
C VAL A 103 -9.40 10.59 14.52
N SER A 104 -10.33 11.49 14.82
CA SER A 104 -11.78 11.23 14.80
C SER A 104 -12.34 10.93 13.40
N LYS A 105 -11.60 11.27 12.34
CA LYS A 105 -11.96 10.97 10.94
C LYS A 105 -11.34 9.65 10.44
N LEU A 106 -10.71 8.88 11.32
CA LEU A 106 -10.24 7.54 10.99
C LEU A 106 -11.42 6.57 11.05
N GLU A 107 -11.72 5.94 9.92
CA GLU A 107 -12.89 5.06 9.79
C GLU A 107 -12.48 3.68 9.27
N LEU A 108 -13.10 2.63 9.81
CA LEU A 108 -12.90 1.27 9.33
C LEU A 108 -13.46 1.12 7.92
N ASN A 109 -12.64 0.65 6.99
CA ASN A 109 -13.07 0.29 5.64
C ASN A 109 -13.57 -1.16 5.62
N GLU A 110 -14.75 -1.39 6.19
CA GLU A 110 -15.36 -2.72 6.27
C GLU A 110 -15.55 -3.36 4.90
N GLU A 111 -15.91 -2.56 3.89
CA GLU A 111 -16.20 -3.05 2.55
C GLU A 111 -14.95 -3.64 1.90
N LEU A 112 -13.80 -2.98 2.08
CA LEU A 112 -12.52 -3.50 1.62
C LEU A 112 -12.18 -4.83 2.32
N VAL A 113 -12.37 -4.92 3.64
CA VAL A 113 -12.10 -6.15 4.39
C VAL A 113 -13.02 -7.31 3.94
N LYS A 114 -14.31 -7.04 3.73
CA LYS A 114 -15.28 -8.02 3.21
C LYS A 114 -14.91 -8.49 1.81
N THR A 115 -14.56 -7.55 0.94
CA THR A 115 -14.11 -7.84 -0.44
C THR A 115 -12.85 -8.70 -0.43
N MET A 116 -11.87 -8.39 0.40
CA MET A 116 -10.62 -9.16 0.49
C MET A 116 -10.84 -10.58 0.98
N LYS A 117 -11.75 -10.77 1.95
CA LYS A 117 -12.17 -12.10 2.38
C LYS A 117 -12.80 -12.89 1.23
N ALA A 118 -13.66 -12.26 0.44
CA ALA A 118 -14.28 -12.91 -0.73
C ALA A 118 -13.24 -13.31 -1.79
N VAL A 119 -12.30 -12.41 -2.12
CA VAL A 119 -11.20 -12.68 -3.06
C VAL A 119 -10.34 -13.85 -2.59
N HIS A 120 -10.01 -13.92 -1.31
CA HIS A 120 -9.27 -15.04 -0.75
C HIS A 120 -10.02 -16.36 -0.92
N LEU A 121 -11.32 -16.41 -0.60
CA LEU A 121 -12.15 -17.60 -0.78
C LEU A 121 -12.25 -18.04 -2.25
N MET A 122 -12.40 -17.09 -3.17
CA MET A 122 -12.45 -17.38 -4.61
C MET A 122 -11.14 -18.01 -5.11
N ARG A 123 -9.98 -17.53 -4.62
CA ARG A 123 -8.67 -18.09 -4.97
C ARG A 123 -8.48 -19.51 -4.46
N GLU A 124 -8.89 -19.79 -3.22
CA GLU A 124 -8.81 -21.14 -2.67
C GLU A 124 -9.68 -22.12 -3.46
N HIS A 125 -10.89 -21.70 -3.86
CA HIS A 125 -11.76 -22.50 -4.72
C HIS A 125 -11.17 -22.72 -6.13
N ALA A 126 -10.53 -21.70 -6.72
CA ALA A 126 -9.86 -21.85 -8.01
C ALA A 126 -8.68 -22.85 -7.94
N LYS A 127 -7.90 -22.82 -6.86
CA LYS A 127 -6.81 -23.77 -6.62
C LYS A 127 -7.31 -25.21 -6.45
N SER A 128 -8.43 -25.41 -5.75
CA SER A 128 -8.99 -26.76 -5.58
C SER A 128 -9.40 -27.37 -6.91
N LEU A 129 -10.04 -26.60 -7.80
CA LEU A 129 -10.43 -27.04 -9.13
C LEU A 129 -9.21 -27.39 -10.02
N ALA A 130 -8.13 -26.62 -9.92
CA ALA A 130 -6.91 -26.85 -10.69
C ALA A 130 -6.13 -28.11 -10.22
N ASN A 131 -6.26 -28.50 -8.95
CA ASN A 131 -5.60 -29.68 -8.40
C ASN A 131 -6.38 -31.00 -8.66
N GLU A 132 -7.63 -30.91 -9.10
CA GLU A 132 -8.48 -32.05 -9.47
C GLU A 132 -8.43 -32.38 -10.99
N SER A 133 -7.69 -31.58 -11.77
CA SER A 133 -7.50 -31.70 -13.23
C SER A 133 -6.14 -32.29 -13.59
#